data_AF-A0A6C8GLD8-F1
#
_entry.id   AF-A0A6C8GLD8-F1
#
_cell.length_a   1.000
_cell.length_b   1.000
_cell.length_c   1.000
_cell.angle_alpha   90.00
_cell.angle_beta   90.00
_cell.angle_gamma   90.00
#
_symmetry.space_group_name_H-M   'P 1'
#
loop_
_entity.id
_entity.type
_entity.pdbx_description
1 polymer ?
#
loop_
_entity_poly.entity_id
_entity_poly.type
_entity_poly.pdbx_seq_one_letter_code
_entity_poly.pdbx_strand_id
1 'polypeptide(L)' 'MNNVNEKQECPTCGNEAPEYLKECPHCGGQKCNYCDMGDDTACMNCEGEQNE' A
#
# COMPACT_ATOMS: atom_id res chain seq x y z
N MET A 1 -22.06 -0.13 18.90
CA MET A 1 -21.04 -1.14 18.61
C MET A 1 -20.42 -0.79 17.26
N ASN A 2 -19.20 -0.25 17.24
CA ASN A 2 -18.50 0.00 15.98
C ASN A 2 -17.84 -1.32 15.56
N ASN A 3 -18.65 -2.23 15.00
CA ASN A 3 -18.16 -3.43 14.31
C ASN A 3 -17.57 -2.99 12.97
N VAL A 4 -16.42 -2.34 13.02
CA VAL A 4 -15.60 -2.09 11.85
C VAL A 4 -14.59 -3.22 11.80
N ASN A 5 -15.10 -4.38 11.38
CA ASN A 5 -14.27 -5.35 10.67
C ASN A 5 -14.07 -4.75 9.28
N GLU A 6 -13.40 -3.60 9.22
CA GLU A 6 -13.00 -2.95 7.98
C GLU A 6 -12.01 -3.89 7.38
N LYS A 7 -12.48 -4.73 6.46
CA LYS A 7 -11.59 -5.35 5.49
C LYS A 7 -10.78 -4.20 4.91
N GLN A 8 -9.52 -4.10 5.33
CA GLN A 8 -8.64 -3.03 4.92
C GLN A 8 -8.27 -3.29 3.47
N GLU A 9 -9.05 -2.81 2.52
CA GLU A 9 -8.69 -2.97 1.11
C GLU A 9 -7.45 -2.12 0.80
N CYS A 10 -6.46 -2.70 0.13
CA CYS A 10 -5.30 -1.92 -0.31
C CYS A 10 -5.71 -0.95 -1.42
N PRO A 11 -5.60 0.37 -1.21
CA PRO A 11 -6.05 1.36 -2.21
C PRO A 11 -5.21 1.35 -3.49
N THR A 12 -4.02 0.73 -3.47
CA THR A 12 -3.14 0.63 -4.64
C THR A 12 -3.47 -0.55 -5.55
N CYS A 13 -3.77 -1.73 -4.98
CA CYS A 13 -3.93 -2.96 -5.78
C CYS A 13 -5.29 -3.66 -5.62
N GLY A 14 -6.18 -3.17 -4.75
CA GLY A 14 -7.47 -3.78 -4.48
C GLY A 14 -7.40 -5.06 -3.66
N ASN A 15 -6.27 -5.35 -2.98
CA ASN A 15 -6.20 -6.50 -2.09
C ASN A 15 -7.18 -6.31 -0.92
N GLU A 16 -8.27 -7.08 -0.89
CA GLU A 16 -9.34 -6.98 0.12
C GLU A 16 -8.92 -7.49 1.51
N ALA A 17 -7.80 -8.21 1.62
CA ALA A 17 -7.32 -8.79 2.87
C ALA A 17 -5.77 -8.77 2.97
N PRO A 18 -5.16 -7.58 3.09
CA PRO A 18 -3.73 -7.45 3.31
C PRO A 18 -3.35 -7.85 4.74
N GLU A 19 -2.15 -8.41 4.90
CA GLU A 19 -1.60 -8.69 6.22
C GLU A 19 -1.29 -7.40 6.99
N TYR A 20 -0.87 -6.36 6.26
CA TYR A 20 -0.69 -5.00 6.78
C TYR A 20 -0.92 -3.96 5.69
N LEU A 21 -1.27 -2.75 6.12
CA LEU A 21 -1.13 -1.52 5.35
C LEU A 21 -0.11 -0.62 6.04
N LYS A 22 0.85 -0.10 5.27
CA LYS A 22 1.83 0.90 5.72
C LYS A 22 1.92 2.05 4.74
N GLU A 23 2.38 3.20 5.20
CA GLU A 23 2.67 4.35 4.34
C GLU A 23 4.03 4.15 3.64
N CYS A 24 4.10 4.48 2.35
CA CYS A 24 5.36 4.49 1.62
C CYS A 24 6.19 5.71 2.03
N PRO A 25 7.44 5.55 2.50
CA PRO A 25 8.27 6.66 2.95
C PRO A 25 8.72 7.59 1.80
N HIS A 26 8.59 7.17 0.54
CA HIS A 26 8.96 7.98 -0.62
C HIS A 26 7.81 8.85 -1.14
N CYS A 27 6.61 8.30 -1.31
CA CYS A 27 5.49 9.00 -1.94
C CYS A 27 4.31 9.30 -1.00
N GLY A 28 4.33 8.81 0.25
CA GLY A 28 3.21 8.96 1.20
C GLY A 28 1.97 8.11 0.87
N GLY A 29 2.01 7.27 -0.18
CA GLY A 29 0.91 6.39 -0.56
C GLY A 29 0.79 5.17 0.36
N GLN A 30 -0.43 4.70 0.63
CA GLN A 30 -0.65 3.43 1.35
C GLN A 30 -0.27 2.23 0.48
N LYS A 31 0.52 1.29 1.04
CA LYS A 31 0.91 0.03 0.40
C LYS A 31 0.64 -1.16 1.32
N CYS A 32 0.22 -2.29 0.74
CA CYS A 32 0.10 -3.56 1.44
C CYS A 32 1.37 -4.43 1.33
N ASN A 33 1.38 -5.57 2.01
CA ASN A 33 2.44 -6.59 1.96
C ASN A 33 2.83 -7.03 0.54
N TYR A 34 1.90 -7.02 -0.41
CA TYR A 34 2.19 -7.32 -1.82
C TYR A 34 2.73 -6.10 -2.60
N CYS A 35 2.27 -4.89 -2.28
CA CYS A 35 2.71 -3.65 -2.94
C CYS A 35 4.06 -3.13 -2.41
N ASP A 36 4.52 -3.69 -1.29
CA ASP A 36 5.81 -3.40 -0.67
C ASP A 36 7.01 -3.86 -1.53
N MET A 37 6.78 -4.76 -2.50
CA MET A 37 7.81 -5.30 -3.42
C MET A 37 9.05 -5.93 -2.74
N GLY A 38 9.04 -6.11 -1.42
CA GLY A 38 10.20 -6.59 -0.63
C GLY A 38 11.29 -5.54 -0.42
N ASP A 39 11.10 -4.32 -0.91
CA ASP A 39 11.93 -3.15 -0.63
C ASP A 39 11.11 -2.24 0.30
N ASP A 40 11.42 -2.28 1.59
CA ASP A 40 10.71 -1.49 2.61
C ASP A 40 10.61 0.00 2.26
N THR A 41 11.48 0.47 1.36
CA THR A 41 11.62 1.84 0.91
C THR A 41 10.59 2.18 -0.20
N ALA A 42 10.48 1.38 -1.26
CA ALA A 42 9.69 1.70 -2.46
C ALA A 42 8.30 1.03 -2.51
N CYS A 43 7.46 1.43 -3.46
CA CYS A 43 6.16 0.80 -3.70
C CYS A 43 5.72 0.94 -5.15
N MET A 44 4.65 0.23 -5.52
CA MET A 44 4.08 0.26 -6.87
C MET A 44 3.65 1.67 -7.33
N ASN A 45 3.31 2.58 -6.41
CA ASN A 45 2.97 3.96 -6.75
C ASN A 45 4.22 4.83 -7.05
N CYS A 46 5.43 4.40 -6.65
CA CYS A 46 6.66 5.15 -6.89
C CYS A 46 7.15 5.06 -8.33
N GLU A 47 6.75 4.02 -9.08
CA GLU A 47 7.17 3.83 -10.48
C GLU A 47 6.57 4.87 -11.46
N GLY A 48 5.80 5.84 -10.97
CA GLY A 48 5.35 7.01 -11.72
C GLY A 48 6.31 8.21 -11.71
N GLU A 49 7.39 8.21 -10.90
CA GLU A 49 8.39 9.30 -10.87
C GLU A 49 9.64 8.98 -11.70
N GLN A 50 9.47 8.36 -12.87
CA GLN A 50 10.51 8.40 -13.89
C GLN A 50 10.31 9.67 -14.70
N ASN A 51 10.96 10.76 -14.25
CA ASN A 51 11.09 12.01 -14.98
C ASN A 51 11.40 11.75 -16.47
N GLU A 52 10.51 12.17 -17.36
CA GLU A 52 10.82 12.51 -18.75
C GLU A 52 10.94 14.04 -18.92
#